data_AF-A0A846SAM5-F1
#
_entry.id   AF-A0A846SAM5-F1
#
_cell.length_a   1.000
_cell.length_b   1.000
_cell.length_c   1.000
_cell.angle_alpha   90.00
_cell.angle_beta   90.00
_cell.angle_gamma   90.00
#
_symmetry.space_group_name_H-M   'P 1'
#
loop_
_entity.id
_entity.type
_entity.pdbx_description
1 polymer ?
#
loop_
_entity_poly.entity_id
_entity_poly.type
_entity_poly.pdbx_seq_one_letter_code
_entity_poly.pdbx_strand_id
1 'polypeptide(L)'
;MPGLARTDDDTFVSSMRSINRAVVNPLFLLPIFLPPVPLVWAGFLDLDDPRGWMLVASGVVFFVGVIVVTGAGNVPLNNALDGSTSSSTAARAAFERRWNALNGVRSLSSVVAIVLAILALVV
;
A
#
# COMPACT_ATOMS: atom_id res chain seq x y z
N MET A 1 -10.35 0.75 -8.25
CA MET A 1 -10.52 2.21 -8.19
C MET A 1 -11.90 2.58 -8.74
N PRO A 2 -12.97 2.54 -7.93
CA PRO A 2 -14.34 2.58 -8.45
C PRO A 2 -14.71 3.87 -9.22
N GLY A 3 -14.17 5.02 -8.82
CA GLY A 3 -14.39 6.29 -9.52
C GLY A 3 -13.76 6.31 -10.92
N LEU A 4 -12.45 6.03 -11.00
CA LEU A 4 -11.73 5.95 -12.28
C LEU A 4 -12.22 4.80 -13.16
N ALA A 5 -12.74 3.71 -12.58
CA ALA A 5 -13.29 2.59 -13.34
C ALA A 5 -14.45 3.03 -14.26
N ARG A 6 -15.16 4.10 -13.90
CA ARG A 6 -16.31 4.64 -14.63
C ARG A 6 -15.95 5.67 -15.70
N THR A 7 -14.67 6.05 -15.82
CA THR A 7 -14.22 6.97 -16.87
C THR A 7 -13.80 6.20 -18.12
N ASP A 8 -13.68 6.92 -19.24
CA ASP A 8 -13.01 6.40 -20.43
C ASP A 8 -11.51 6.15 -20.16
N ASP A 9 -10.86 5.46 -21.10
CA ASP A 9 -9.48 5.00 -20.95
C ASP A 9 -8.47 6.15 -20.96
N ASP A 10 -8.69 7.20 -21.75
CA ASP A 10 -7.79 8.35 -21.82
C ASP A 10 -7.82 9.14 -20.51
N THR A 11 -9.01 9.38 -19.98
CA THR A 11 -9.20 9.98 -18.65
C THR A 11 -8.57 9.13 -17.55
N PHE A 12 -8.74 7.81 -17.60
CA PHE A 12 -8.15 6.89 -16.61
C PHE A 12 -6.62 7.00 -16.61
N VAL A 13 -5.99 6.84 -17.78
CA VAL A 13 -4.53 6.77 -17.91
C VAL A 13 -3.89 8.11 -17.57
N SER A 14 -4.42 9.21 -18.11
CA SER A 14 -3.92 10.55 -17.82
C SER A 14 -4.03 10.90 -16.33
N SER A 15 -5.16 10.57 -15.69
CA SER A 15 -5.37 10.79 -14.26
C SER A 15 -4.41 9.95 -13.41
N MET A 16 -4.27 8.65 -13.70
CA MET A 16 -3.38 7.78 -12.95
C MET A 16 -1.92 8.20 -13.07
N ARG A 17 -1.47 8.63 -14.26
CA ARG A 17 -0.12 9.18 -14.45
C ARG A 17 0.11 10.44 -13.61
N SER A 18 -0.89 11.33 -13.55
CA SER A 18 -0.82 12.53 -12.71
C SER A 18 -0.72 12.17 -11.22
N ILE A 19 -1.56 11.24 -10.76
CA ILE A 19 -1.55 10.72 -9.40
C ILE A 19 -0.19 10.09 -9.06
N ASN A 20 0.34 9.21 -9.93
CA ASN A 20 1.62 8.53 -9.73
C ASN A 20 2.77 9.52 -9.47
N ARG A 21 2.80 10.65 -10.19
CA ARG A 21 3.80 11.69 -9.97
C ARG A 21 3.55 12.48 -8.69
N ALA A 22 2.30 12.81 -8.38
CA ALA A 22 1.95 13.62 -7.21
C ALA A 22 2.23 12.91 -5.88
N VAL A 23 2.11 11.57 -5.82
CA VAL A 23 2.30 10.80 -4.58
C VAL A 23 3.76 10.65 -4.14
N VAL A 24 4.74 10.95 -5.01
CA VAL A 24 6.17 10.89 -4.67
C VAL A 24 6.61 12.19 -3.99
N ASN A 25 6.07 12.43 -2.80
CA ASN A 25 6.46 13.55 -1.95
C ASN A 25 6.59 13.10 -0.49
N PRO A 26 7.46 13.72 0.31
CA PRO A 26 7.72 13.27 1.68
C PRO A 26 6.48 13.22 2.57
N LEU A 27 5.55 14.18 2.43
CA LEU A 27 4.33 14.24 3.24
C LEU A 27 3.40 13.05 2.96
N PHE A 28 3.42 12.52 1.73
CA PHE A 28 2.66 11.32 1.37
C PHE A 28 3.39 10.02 1.73
N LEU A 29 4.72 9.99 1.58
CA LEU A 29 5.51 8.78 1.83
C LEU A 29 5.71 8.51 3.33
N LEU A 30 5.96 9.53 4.15
CA LEU A 30 6.19 9.38 5.59
C LEU A 30 5.14 8.49 6.30
N PRO A 31 3.82 8.79 6.23
CA PRO A 31 2.82 7.97 6.90
C PRO A 31 2.69 6.55 6.35
N ILE A 32 3.19 6.28 5.14
CA ILE A 32 3.19 4.93 4.54
C ILE A 32 4.38 4.11 5.01
N PHE A 33 5.56 4.71 5.18
CA PHE A 33 6.78 3.97 5.51
C PHE A 33 7.15 3.98 6.98
N LEU A 34 6.67 4.97 7.74
CA LEU A 34 6.97 5.12 9.16
C LEU A 34 6.33 4.05 10.09
N PRO A 35 5.07 3.61 9.91
CA PRO A 35 4.34 2.84 10.93
C PRO A 35 5.01 1.57 11.47
N PRO A 36 5.70 0.74 10.66
CA PRO A 36 6.37 -0.45 11.18
C PRO A 36 7.44 -0.15 12.22
N VAL A 37 8.13 0.98 12.13
CA VAL A 37 9.26 1.32 13.02
C VAL A 37 8.83 1.42 14.49
N PRO A 38 7.89 2.29 14.89
CA PRO A 38 7.46 2.37 16.28
C PRO A 38 6.73 1.12 16.75
N LEU A 39 5.97 0.43 15.88
CA LEU A 39 5.25 -0.81 16.25
C LEU A 39 6.22 -1.93 16.63
N VAL A 40 7.22 -2.17 15.78
CA VAL A 40 8.24 -3.20 16.02
C VAL A 40 9.12 -2.81 17.20
N TRP A 41 9.54 -1.54 17.29
CA TRP A 41 10.35 -1.04 18.41
C TRP A 41 9.62 -1.21 19.75
N ALA A 42 8.36 -0.76 19.85
CA ALA A 42 7.57 -0.91 21.07
C ALA A 42 7.35 -2.38 21.43
N GLY A 43 7.09 -3.24 20.44
CA GLY A 43 6.91 -4.67 20.68
C GLY A 43 8.19 -5.36 21.19
N PHE A 44 9.36 -4.97 20.70
CA PHE A 44 10.64 -5.49 21.18
C PHE A 44 10.97 -5.13 22.63
N LEU A 45 10.42 -4.01 23.15
CA LEU A 45 10.62 -3.61 24.54
C LEU A 45 9.80 -4.43 25.54
N ASP A 46 8.94 -5.31 25.06
CA ASP A 46 7.85 -5.90 25.87
C ASP A 46 7.55 -7.35 25.46
N LEU A 47 8.58 -8.08 24.99
CA LEU A 47 8.44 -9.46 24.47
C LEU A 47 8.06 -10.50 25.54
N ASP A 48 8.20 -10.16 26.82
CA ASP A 48 7.76 -11.01 27.94
C ASP A 48 6.23 -11.00 28.11
N ASP A 49 5.54 -10.10 27.42
CA ASP A 49 4.08 -9.96 27.43
C ASP A 49 3.49 -10.27 26.04
N PRO A 50 2.33 -10.96 25.94
CA PRO A 50 1.62 -11.16 24.68
C PRO A 50 1.44 -9.89 23.83
N ARG A 51 1.28 -8.72 24.47
CA ARG A 51 1.12 -7.44 23.76
C ARG A 51 2.34 -7.07 22.93
N GLY A 52 3.56 -7.38 23.39
CA GLY A 52 4.78 -7.12 22.63
C GLY A 52 4.83 -7.89 21.32
N TRP A 53 4.48 -9.18 21.35
CA TRP A 53 4.39 -10.02 20.16
C TRP A 53 3.31 -9.54 19.18
N MET A 54 2.19 -9.03 19.67
CA MET A 54 1.12 -8.48 18.84
C MET A 54 1.54 -7.20 18.13
N LEU A 55 2.31 -6.33 18.79
CA LEU A 55 2.88 -5.13 18.20
C LEU A 55 3.93 -5.46 17.12
N VAL A 56 4.82 -6.43 17.38
CA VAL A 56 5.77 -6.92 16.37
C VAL A 56 5.02 -7.49 15.17
N ALA A 57 4.02 -8.35 15.40
CA ALA A 57 3.20 -8.94 14.33
C ALA A 57 2.47 -7.85 13.52
N SER A 58 1.91 -6.83 14.18
CA SER A 58 1.29 -5.68 13.52
C SER A 58 2.26 -4.98 12.56
N GLY A 59 3.46 -4.64 13.04
CA GLY A 59 4.48 -3.97 12.24
C GLY A 59 4.99 -4.84 11.08
N VAL A 60 5.18 -6.14 11.28
CA VAL A 60 5.59 -7.09 10.23
C VAL A 60 4.51 -7.24 9.15
N VAL A 61 3.25 -7.43 9.55
CA VAL A 61 2.12 -7.52 8.60
C VAL A 61 1.99 -6.24 7.79
N PHE A 62 2.12 -5.07 8.42
CA PHE A 62 2.10 -3.80 7.72
C PHE A 62 3.28 -3.68 6.75
N PHE A 63 4.50 -3.99 7.19
CA PHE A 63 5.69 -3.91 6.35
C PHE A 63 5.59 -4.81 5.11
N VAL A 64 5.28 -6.08 5.30
CA VAL A 64 5.18 -7.04 4.18
C VAL A 64 3.97 -6.72 3.30
N GLY A 65 2.80 -6.55 3.90
CA GLY A 65 1.55 -6.42 3.15
C GLY A 65 1.33 -5.05 2.52
N VAL A 66 1.90 -3.99 3.09
CA VAL A 66 1.78 -2.62 2.58
C VAL A 66 3.05 -2.22 1.84
N ILE A 67 4.20 -2.19 2.52
CA ILE A 67 5.43 -1.60 1.96
C ILE A 67 6.01 -2.48 0.86
N VAL A 68 6.22 -3.78 1.12
CA VAL A 68 6.81 -4.69 0.12
C VAL A 68 5.89 -4.83 -1.10
N VAL A 69 4.57 -5.02 -0.89
CA VAL A 69 3.60 -5.07 -2.01
C VAL A 69 3.60 -3.77 -2.82
N THR A 70 3.74 -2.62 -2.15
CA THR A 70 3.85 -1.33 -2.86
C THR A 70 5.11 -1.29 -3.72
N GLY A 71 6.28 -1.55 -3.14
CA GLY A 71 7.56 -1.43 -3.82
C GLY A 71 7.79 -2.49 -4.90
N ALA A 72 7.38 -3.73 -4.65
CA ALA A 72 7.60 -4.85 -5.58
C ALA A 72 6.47 -5.05 -6.59
N GLY A 73 5.31 -4.43 -6.38
CA GLY A 73 4.11 -4.63 -7.22
C GLY A 73 3.54 -3.32 -7.76
N ASN A 74 2.98 -2.48 -6.89
CA ASN A 74 2.27 -1.27 -7.33
C ASN A 74 3.21 -0.25 -8.01
N VAL A 75 4.41 -0.02 -7.48
CA VAL A 75 5.38 0.94 -8.05
C VAL A 75 5.86 0.51 -9.44
N PRO A 76 6.26 -0.77 -9.68
CA PRO A 76 6.57 -1.24 -11.03
C PRO A 76 5.41 -1.05 -12.02
N LEU A 77 4.17 -1.32 -11.60
CA LEU A 77 2.99 -1.10 -12.45
C LEU A 77 2.78 0.39 -12.74
N ASN A 78 2.98 1.27 -11.76
CA ASN A 78 2.89 2.71 -11.94
C ASN A 78 3.93 3.22 -12.95
N ASN A 79 5.19 2.80 -12.78
CA ASN A 79 6.27 3.18 -13.69
C ASN A 79 6.03 2.66 -15.12
N ALA A 80 5.51 1.44 -15.26
CA ALA A 80 5.14 0.89 -16.56
C ALA A 80 4.00 1.65 -17.24
N LEU A 81 2.98 2.07 -16.46
CA LEU A 81 1.89 2.91 -16.97
C LEU A 81 2.40 4.30 -17.40
N ASP A 82 3.27 4.90 -16.60
CA ASP A 82 3.86 6.22 -16.85
C ASP A 82 4.74 6.22 -18.11
N GLY A 83 5.52 5.16 -18.34
CA GLY A 83 6.40 5.00 -19.50
C GLY A 83 5.75 4.39 -20.75
N SER A 84 4.49 3.96 -20.70
CA SER A 84 3.84 3.27 -21.82
C SER A 84 3.58 4.20 -23.02
N THR A 85 3.94 3.75 -24.22
CA THR A 85 3.62 4.38 -25.51
C THR A 85 2.42 3.72 -26.22
N SER A 86 1.82 2.70 -25.61
CA SER A 86 0.64 2.02 -26.13
C SER A 86 -0.60 2.92 -26.06
N SER A 87 -1.67 2.52 -26.76
CA SER A 87 -2.98 3.16 -26.59
C SER A 87 -3.46 3.08 -25.14
N SER A 88 -4.27 4.04 -24.71
CA SER A 88 -4.81 4.08 -23.33
C SER A 88 -5.57 2.83 -22.96
N THR A 89 -6.32 2.24 -23.91
CA THR A 89 -7.01 0.95 -23.73
C THR A 89 -6.05 -0.19 -23.40
N ALA A 90 -4.96 -0.33 -24.16
CA ALA A 90 -3.98 -1.38 -23.90
C ALA A 90 -3.23 -1.15 -22.59
N ALA A 91 -2.87 0.10 -22.29
CA ALA A 91 -2.20 0.49 -21.06
C ALA A 91 -3.07 0.21 -19.82
N ARG A 92 -4.36 0.61 -19.87
CA ARG A 92 -5.33 0.34 -18.80
C ARG A 92 -5.55 -1.15 -18.59
N ALA A 93 -5.72 -1.93 -19.67
CA ALA A 93 -5.92 -3.37 -19.59
C ALA A 93 -4.74 -4.10 -18.90
N ALA A 94 -3.50 -3.64 -19.15
CA ALA A 94 -2.31 -4.19 -18.50
C ALA A 94 -2.16 -3.81 -17.02
N PHE A 95 -2.78 -2.70 -16.61
CA PHE A 95 -2.59 -2.04 -15.31
C PHE A 95 -3.73 -2.30 -14.31
N GLU A 96 -4.97 -1.94 -14.67
CA GLU A 96 -6.04 -1.67 -13.69
C GLU A 96 -6.34 -2.87 -12.78
N ARG A 97 -6.54 -4.05 -13.37
CA ARG A 97 -6.93 -5.25 -12.60
C ARG A 97 -5.83 -5.67 -11.62
N ARG A 98 -4.58 -5.71 -12.09
CA ARG A 98 -3.43 -6.12 -11.27
C ARG A 98 -3.17 -5.11 -10.17
N TRP A 99 -3.21 -3.82 -10.51
CA TRP A 99 -3.02 -2.75 -9.54
C TRP A 99 -4.10 -2.78 -8.45
N ASN A 100 -5.37 -2.96 -8.83
CA ASN A 100 -6.49 -3.05 -7.89
C ASN A 100 -6.37 -4.28 -6.97
N ALA A 101 -5.93 -5.43 -7.49
CA ALA A 101 -5.73 -6.63 -6.69
C ALA A 101 -4.64 -6.42 -5.62
N LEU A 102 -3.49 -5.86 -6.02
CA LEU A 102 -2.40 -5.53 -5.09
C LEU A 102 -2.83 -4.46 -4.07
N ASN A 103 -3.60 -3.46 -4.50
CA ASN A 103 -4.16 -2.46 -3.59
C ASN A 103 -5.16 -3.07 -2.59
N GLY A 104 -5.90 -4.10 -3.00
CA GLY A 104 -6.75 -4.90 -2.10
C GLY A 104 -5.93 -5.59 -1.01
N VAL A 105 -4.80 -6.22 -1.37
CA VAL A 105 -3.87 -6.82 -0.41
C VAL A 105 -3.36 -5.78 0.59
N ARG A 106 -2.88 -4.62 0.09
CA ARG A 106 -2.42 -3.51 0.94
C ARG A 106 -3.50 -3.04 1.93
N SER A 107 -4.74 -2.95 1.46
CA SER A 107 -5.89 -2.53 2.28
C SER A 107 -6.19 -3.55 3.38
N LEU A 108 -6.26 -4.83 3.04
CA LEU A 108 -6.50 -5.91 4.00
C LEU A 108 -5.37 -5.99 5.04
N SER A 109 -4.10 -5.95 4.60
CA SER A 109 -2.95 -5.96 5.50
C SER A 109 -2.94 -4.75 6.45
N SER A 110 -3.35 -3.57 5.97
CA SER A 110 -3.49 -2.38 6.82
C SER A 110 -4.55 -2.59 7.90
N VAL A 111 -5.71 -3.16 7.54
CA VAL A 111 -6.78 -3.49 8.51
C VAL A 111 -6.29 -4.50 9.55
N VAL A 112 -5.64 -5.58 9.11
CA VAL A 112 -5.10 -6.60 10.03
C VAL A 112 -4.05 -6.00 10.98
N ALA A 113 -3.12 -5.19 10.47
CA ALA A 113 -2.13 -4.52 11.30
C ALA A 113 -2.79 -3.61 12.34
N ILE A 114 -3.80 -2.83 11.97
CA ILE A 114 -4.55 -1.96 12.91
C ILE A 114 -5.25 -2.81 13.97
N VAL A 115 -5.92 -3.90 13.59
CA VAL A 115 -6.60 -4.80 14.55
C VAL A 115 -5.60 -5.38 15.54
N LEU A 116 -4.44 -5.87 15.09
CA LEU A 116 -3.39 -6.39 15.97
C LEU A 116 -2.88 -5.32 16.96
N ALA A 117 -2.66 -4.08 16.47
CA ALA A 117 -2.23 -2.98 17.31
C ALA A 117 -3.29 -2.59 18.35
N ILE A 118 -4.58 -2.56 17.99
CA ILE A 118 -5.68 -2.27 18.92
C ILE A 118 -5.80 -3.38 19.97
N LEU A 119 -5.71 -4.65 19.55
CA LEU A 119 -5.80 -5.76 20.48
C LEU A 119 -4.65 -5.75 21.50
N ALA A 120 -3.46 -5.29 21.11
CA ALA A 120 -2.33 -5.11 22.02
C ALA A 120 -2.58 -4.05 23.12
N LEU A 121 -3.56 -3.17 22.96
CA LEU A 121 -3.93 -2.16 23.97
C LEU A 121 -4.91 -2.67 25.03
N VAL A 122 -5.55 -3.82 24.79
CA VAL A 122 -6.63 -4.36 25.65
C VAL A 122 -6.30 -5.72 26.26
N VAL A 123 -5.12 -6.27 25.94
CA VAL A 123 -4.58 -7.52 26.51
C VAL A 123 -3.59 -7.19 27.62
#